data_AF-A0A510K0L7-F1
#
_entry.id   AF-A0A510K0L7-F1
#
_cell.length_a   1.000
_cell.length_b   1.000
_cell.length_c   1.000
_cell.angle_alpha   90.00
_cell.angle_beta   90.00
_cell.angle_gamma   90.00
#
_symmetry.space_group_name_H-M   'P 1'
#
loop_
_entity.id
_entity.type
_entity.pdbx_description
1 polymer ?
#
loop_
_entity_poly.entity_id
_entity_poly.type
_entity_poly.pdbx_seq_one_letter_code
_entity_poly.pdbx_strand_id
1 'polypeptide(L)' 'MFDAFNMFNYLKMKGFSNAELANNFQNIEKANQNINEILDNNPNAVLRKIKYTYLDKEKKHLQFDIKIEVVNS' A
#
# COMPACT_ATOMS: atom_id res chain seq x y z
N MET A 1 12.15 -11.81 12.38
CA MET A 1 10.85 -11.14 12.29
C MET A 1 10.97 -10.20 11.11
N PHE A 2 10.29 -10.46 9.99
CA PHE A 2 10.21 -9.46 8.94
C PHE A 2 9.31 -8.34 9.48
N ASP A 3 9.82 -7.11 9.52
CA ASP A 3 8.99 -5.96 9.88
C ASP A 3 7.89 -5.83 8.83
N ALA A 4 6.64 -5.96 9.25
CA ALA A 4 5.49 -5.84 8.37
C ALA A 4 5.54 -4.49 7.64
N PHE A 5 5.24 -4.51 6.34
CA PHE A 5 5.12 -3.29 5.55
C PHE A 5 4.01 -2.40 6.12
N ASN A 6 4.28 -1.10 6.21
CA ASN A 6 3.33 -0.11 6.73
C ASN A 6 2.98 0.93 5.67
N MET A 7 1.81 0.74 5.04
CA MET A 7 1.29 1.59 3.98
C MET A 7 1.02 3.02 4.45
N PHE A 8 0.57 3.23 5.70
CA PHE A 8 0.32 4.57 6.23
C PHE A 8 1.60 5.38 6.35
N ASN A 9 2.67 4.78 6.89
CA ASN A 9 3.98 5.43 6.98
C ASN A 9 4.54 5.71 5.59
N TYR A 10 4.42 4.76 4.66
CA TYR A 10 4.81 4.96 3.26
C TYR A 10 4.10 6.17 2.62
N LEU A 11 2.77 6.25 2.72
CA LEU A 11 2.00 7.36 2.13
C LEU A 11 2.29 8.70 2.81
N LYS A 12 2.51 8.70 4.13
CA LYS A 12 2.94 9.90 4.86
C LYS A 12 4.28 10.42 4.34
N MET A 13 5.24 9.53 4.07
CA MET A 13 6.51 9.89 3.42
C MET A 13 6.35 10.38 1.98
N LYS A 14 5.26 9.99 1.30
CA LYS A 14 4.89 10.51 -0.04
C LYS A 14 4.14 11.84 0.01
N GLY A 15 3.93 12.41 1.20
CA GLY A 15 3.32 13.73 1.38
C GLY A 15 1.80 13.71 1.59
N PHE A 16 1.20 12.55 1.86
CA PHE A 16 -0.21 12.51 2.24
C PHE A 16 -0.41 13.22 3.58
N SER A 17 -1.41 14.10 3.63
CA SER A 17 -1.86 14.72 4.86
C SER A 17 -2.58 13.70 5.76
N ASN A 18 -2.62 13.96 7.07
CA ASN A 18 -3.39 13.12 8.00
C ASN A 18 -4.89 13.07 7.62
N ALA A 19 -5.43 14.15 7.06
CA ALA A 19 -6.82 14.19 6.59
C ALA A 19 -7.03 13.27 5.37
N GLU A 20 -6.12 13.28 4.39
CA GLU A 20 -6.18 12.36 3.25
C GLU A 20 -6.04 10.90 3.69
N LEU A 21 -5.17 10.61 4.68
CA LEU A 21 -5.04 9.27 5.25
C LEU A 21 -6.31 8.83 5.98
N ALA A 22 -6.92 9.70 6.78
CA ALA A 22 -8.16 9.41 7.50
C ALA A 22 -9.34 9.18 6.54
N ASN A 23 -9.50 10.05 5.53
CA ASN A 23 -10.57 9.93 4.55
C ASN A 23 -10.47 8.65 3.71
N ASN A 24 -9.26 8.12 3.50
CA ASN A 24 -9.02 6.91 2.71
C ASN A 24 -8.63 5.70 3.57
N PHE A 25 -8.86 5.75 4.89
CA PHE A 25 -8.36 4.77 5.85
C PHE A 25 -8.68 3.33 5.46
N GLN A 26 -9.93 3.03 5.14
CA GLN A 26 -10.37 1.67 4.81
C GLN A 26 -9.67 1.12 3.56
N ASN A 27 -9.47 1.94 2.52
CA ASN A 27 -8.78 1.52 1.29
C ASN A 27 -7.28 1.29 1.55
N ILE A 28 -6.67 2.16 2.37
CA ILE A 28 -5.25 2.05 2.74
C ILE A 28 -5.02 0.80 3.60
N GLU A 29 -5.88 0.57 4.60
CA GLU A 29 -5.80 -0.59 5.49
C GLU A 29 -5.95 -1.89 4.71
N LYS A 30 -6.95 -1.99 3.82
CA LYS A 30 -7.14 -3.16 2.96
C LYS A 30 -5.94 -3.42 2.05
N ALA A 31 -5.39 -2.38 1.43
CA ALA A 31 -4.17 -2.51 0.62
C ALA A 31 -2.97 -2.96 1.47
N ASN A 32 -2.83 -2.44 2.69
CA ASN A 32 -1.79 -2.83 3.63
C ASN A 32 -1.88 -4.30 4.02
N GLN A 33 -3.09 -4.78 4.35
CA GLN A 33 -3.33 -6.18 4.70
C GLN A 33 -2.99 -7.09 3.52
N ASN A 34 -3.48 -6.78 2.32
CA ASN A 34 -3.21 -7.58 1.13
C ASN A 34 -1.72 -7.66 0.79
N ILE A 35 -0.97 -6.56 0.93
CA ILE A 35 0.48 -6.57 0.72
C ILE A 35 1.15 -7.53 1.70
N ASN A 36 0.87 -7.36 3.00
CA ASN A 36 1.52 -8.16 4.03
C ASN A 36 1.15 -9.64 3.91
N GLU A 37 -0.11 -9.97 3.61
CA GLU A 37 -0.53 -11.35 3.39
C GLU A 37 0.23 -12.01 2.22
N ILE A 38 0.47 -11.28 1.13
CA ILE A 38 1.27 -11.80 0.00
C ILE A 38 2.72 -12.00 0.42
N LEU A 39 3.33 -11.04 1.13
CA LEU A 39 4.72 -11.11 1.56
C LEU A 39 4.95 -12.22 2.60
N ASP A 40 4.03 -12.39 3.55
CA ASP A 40 4.11 -13.42 4.59
C ASP A 40 3.99 -14.83 4.01
N ASN A 41 3.13 -15.02 2.99
CA ASN A 41 2.94 -16.31 2.33
C ASN A 41 4.02 -16.64 1.29
N ASN A 42 4.84 -15.67 0.88
CA ASN A 42 5.84 -15.84 -0.17
C ASN A 42 7.19 -15.27 0.28
N PRO A 43 8.09 -16.09 0.88
CA PRO A 43 9.33 -15.59 1.48
C PRO A 43 10.30 -14.93 0.49
N ASN A 44 10.15 -15.20 -0.82
CA ASN A 44 10.95 -14.56 -1.87
C ASN A 44 10.21 -13.42 -2.59
N ALA A 45 9.04 -13.01 -2.09
CA ALA A 45 8.31 -11.88 -2.64
C ALA A 45 8.95 -10.56 -2.23
N VAL A 46 9.03 -9.64 -3.18
CA VAL A 46 9.57 -8.30 -2.99
C VAL A 46 8.55 -7.29 -3.49
N LEU A 47 8.14 -6.38 -2.60
CA LEU A 47 7.35 -5.22 -2.96
C LEU A 47 8.21 -4.25 -3.79
N ARG A 48 7.90 -4.12 -5.08
CA ARG A 48 8.70 -3.31 -6.03
C ARG A 48 8.18 -1.89 -6.19
N LYS A 49 6.87 -1.74 -6.26
CA LYS A 49 6.26 -0.45 -6.60
C LYS A 49 4.85 -0.34 -6.05
N ILE A 50 4.51 0.86 -5.59
CA ILE A 50 3.16 1.27 -5.26
C ILE A 50 2.87 2.54 -6.04
N LYS A 51 1.88 2.50 -6.92
CA LYS A 51 1.28 3.69 -7.53
C LYS A 51 -0.08 3.95 -6.89
N TYR A 52 -0.48 5.21 -6.88
CA TYR A 52 -1.78 5.62 -6.40
C TYR A 52 -2.39 6.67 -7.33
N THR A 53 -3.70 6.60 -7.50
CA THR A 53 -4.47 7.50 -8.36
C THR A 53 -5.79 7.82 -7.67
N TYR A 54 -6.20 9.08 -7.70
CA TYR A 54 -7.56 9.46 -7.33
C TYR A 54 -8.47 9.32 -8.55
N LEU A 55 -9.56 8.57 -8.41
CA LEU A 55 -10.53 8.33 -9.49
C LEU A 55 -11.51 9.49 -9.66
N ASP A 56 -11.56 10.40 -8.69
CA ASP A 56 -12.41 11.57 -8.69
C ASP A 56 -11.63 12.86 -8.35
N LYS A 57 -12.21 14.00 -8.72
CA LYS A 57 -11.63 15.32 -8.46
C LYS A 57 -11.67 15.72 -6.98
N GLU A 58 -12.56 15.13 -6.18
CA GLU A 58 -12.74 15.40 -4.76
C GLU A 58 -11.77 14.57 -3.89
N LYS A 59 -10.94 13.72 -4.51
CA LYS A 59 -9.97 12.82 -3.88
C LYS A 59 -10.59 11.83 -2.87
N LYS A 60 -11.82 11.37 -3.12
CA LYS A 60 -12.55 10.43 -2.24
C LYS A 60 -12.28 8.97 -2.56
N HIS A 61 -11.94 8.65 -3.80
CA HIS A 61 -11.74 7.30 -4.31
C HIS A 61 -10.29 7.12 -4.70
N LEU A 62 -9.49 6.69 -3.72
CA LEU A 62 -8.09 6.34 -3.92
C LEU A 62 -7.94 4.89 -4.37
N GLN A 63 -7.36 4.69 -5.55
CA GLN A 63 -6.98 3.39 -6.08
C GLN A 63 -5.47 3.18 -5.96
N PHE A 64 -5.06 1.95 -5.65
CA PHE A 64 -3.66 1.54 -5.60
C PHE A 64 -3.35 0.49 -6.67
N ASP A 65 -2.29 0.71 -7.43
CA ASP A 65 -1.69 -0.31 -8.28
C ASP A 65 -0.35 -0.73 -7.66
N ILE A 66 -0.31 -1.97 -7.18
CA ILE A 66 0.81 -2.50 -6.40
C ILE A 66 1.50 -3.59 -7.22
N LYS A 67 2.82 -3.48 -7.36
CA LYS A 67 3.68 -4.48 -8.00
C LYS A 67 4.48 -5.23 -6.93
N ILE A 68 4.20 -6.52 -6.79
CA ILE A 68 4.97 -7.46 -6.00
C ILE A 68 5.55 -8.50 -6.97
N GLU A 69 6.82 -8.82 -6.83
CA GLU A 69 7.50 -9.83 -7.65
C GLU A 69 7.96 -10.97 -6.75
N VAL A 70 7.65 -12.21 -7.13
CA VAL A 70 8.22 -13.40 -6.49
C VAL A 70 9.53 -13.72 -7.20
N VAL A 71 10.64 -13.63 -6.48
CA VAL A 71 11.96 -13.93 -7.03
C VAL A 71 12.23 -15.42 -6.85
N ASN A 72 12.11 -16.18 -7.93
CA ASN A 72 12.61 -17.56 -7.90
C ASN A 72 14.13 -17.53 -7.97
N SER A 73 14.78 -18.17 -7.00
CA SER A 73 16.24 -18.36 -6.95
C SER A 73 16.68 -19.38 -7.99
#